data_AF-A0A1H6WTR5-F1
#
_entry.id   AF-A0A1H6WTR5-F1
#
_cell.length_a   1.000
_cell.length_b   1.000
_cell.length_c   1.000
_cell.angle_alpha   90.00
_cell.angle_beta   90.00
_cell.angle_gamma   90.00
#
_symmetry.space_group_name_H-M   'P 1'
#
loop_
_entity.id
_entity.type
_entity.pdbx_description
1 polymer ?
#
loop_
_entity_poly.entity_id
_entity_poly.type
_entity_poly.pdbx_seq_one_letter_code
_entity_poly.pdbx_strand_id
1 'polypeptide(L)'
;MKMRKFIKHYIIAFLLLSNTGIWAKDKTSLASQDCNTLLAQIMKNSDFDYPGKDYYVRIEDTTGGTVIIKAYVRNNLSDNPKKPQMVESVVSWLIIQPQRDGIYQSLNALDPEEPDFKKLKIDKKAFDTLVKCIDKK
;
A
#
# COMPACT_ATOMS: atom_id res chain seq x y z
N MET A 1 -72.89 -13.26 38.87
CA MET A 1 -73.03 -14.60 38.26
C MET A 1 -72.55 -14.55 36.81
N LYS A 2 -71.73 -15.53 36.42
CA LYS A 2 -71.29 -15.90 35.06
C LYS A 2 -70.17 -15.09 34.38
N MET A 3 -69.00 -15.76 34.44
CA MET A 3 -67.82 -15.71 33.57
C MET A 3 -68.12 -15.57 32.06
N ARG A 4 -67.12 -15.04 31.34
CA ARG A 4 -66.46 -15.54 30.10
C ARG A 4 -65.55 -14.40 29.60
N LYS A 5 -64.35 -14.57 29.03
CA LYS A 5 -63.59 -15.72 28.53
C LYS A 5 -62.13 -15.27 28.34
N PHE A 6 -61.24 -16.24 28.43
CA PHE A 6 -59.82 -16.25 28.08
C PHE A 6 -59.41 -15.38 26.88
N ILE A 7 -58.36 -14.57 27.06
CA ILE A 7 -57.48 -14.15 25.96
C ILE A 7 -56.04 -14.42 26.41
N LYS A 8 -55.43 -15.39 25.72
CA LYS A 8 -54.02 -15.79 25.84
C LYS A 8 -53.13 -14.59 25.49
N HIS A 9 -52.30 -14.13 26.42
CA HIS A 9 -51.16 -13.27 26.10
C HIS A 9 -49.88 -14.10 26.21
N TYR A 10 -49.39 -14.49 25.04
CA TYR A 10 -47.98 -14.74 24.78
C TYR A 10 -47.20 -13.47 25.08
N ILE A 11 -46.23 -13.49 26.00
CA ILE A 11 -44.95 -12.79 25.78
C ILE A 11 -43.85 -13.71 26.28
N ILE A 12 -43.08 -14.18 25.32
CA ILE A 12 -41.90 -15.02 25.42
C ILE A 12 -40.85 -14.28 26.25
N ALA A 13 -40.41 -14.89 27.34
CA ALA A 13 -39.20 -14.50 28.04
C ALA A 13 -38.00 -14.83 27.13
N PHE A 14 -37.51 -13.85 26.37
CA PHE A 14 -36.25 -13.98 25.66
C PHE A 14 -35.13 -13.67 26.63
N LEU A 15 -34.49 -14.75 27.09
CA LEU A 15 -33.31 -14.74 27.94
C LEU A 15 -32.21 -13.85 27.35
N LEU A 16 -31.68 -13.02 28.24
CA LEU A 16 -30.42 -12.32 28.13
C LEU A 16 -29.31 -13.27 27.66
N LEU A 17 -28.78 -13.04 26.47
CA LEU A 17 -27.35 -13.11 26.22
C LEU A 17 -26.98 -11.85 25.43
N SER A 18 -26.54 -10.86 26.18
CA SER A 18 -25.74 -9.75 25.69
C SER A 18 -24.61 -10.31 24.83
N ASN A 19 -24.78 -10.25 23.49
CA ASN A 19 -23.65 -10.17 22.60
C ASN A 19 -23.00 -8.82 22.87
N THR A 20 -22.13 -8.79 23.88
CA THR A 20 -21.03 -7.84 23.88
C THR A 20 -20.34 -8.06 22.56
N GLY A 21 -20.52 -7.12 21.63
CA GLY A 21 -19.64 -6.99 20.50
C GLY A 21 -18.25 -6.83 21.09
N ILE A 22 -17.51 -7.93 21.16
CA ILE A 22 -16.08 -7.91 21.43
C ILE A 22 -15.52 -7.22 20.20
N TRP A 23 -15.44 -5.89 20.27
CA TRP A 23 -14.54 -5.13 19.45
C TRP A 23 -13.17 -5.58 19.91
N ALA A 24 -12.66 -6.63 19.27
CA ALA A 24 -11.25 -6.93 19.29
C ALA A 24 -10.59 -5.64 18.79
N LYS A 25 -10.16 -4.80 19.73
CA LYS A 25 -9.03 -3.92 19.48
C LYS A 25 -7.95 -4.88 19.05
N ASP A 26 -7.74 -4.98 17.74
CA ASP A 26 -6.52 -5.55 17.20
C ASP A 26 -5.41 -4.91 18.03
N LYS A 27 -4.76 -5.74 18.84
CA LYS A 27 -3.48 -5.37 19.39
C LYS A 27 -2.71 -4.91 18.17
N THR A 28 -2.25 -3.67 18.18
CA THR A 28 -1.13 -3.22 17.36
C THR A 28 0.09 -4.06 17.79
N SER A 29 0.08 -5.37 17.51
CA SER A 29 1.30 -6.11 17.29
C SER A 29 1.89 -5.43 16.08
N LEU A 30 3.02 -4.73 16.27
CA LEU A 30 3.86 -4.13 15.23
C LEU A 30 3.32 -4.46 13.84
N ALA A 31 2.55 -3.54 13.25
CA ALA A 31 2.05 -3.72 11.90
C ALA A 31 3.25 -4.19 11.06
N SER A 32 3.18 -5.38 10.47
CA SER A 32 4.20 -5.82 9.53
C SER A 32 4.26 -4.72 8.48
N GLN A 33 5.29 -3.89 8.55
CA GLN A 33 5.36 -2.66 7.78
C GLN A 33 5.57 -3.13 6.34
N ASP A 34 4.51 -3.08 5.51
CA ASP A 34 4.66 -3.48 4.12
C ASP A 34 5.79 -2.65 3.50
N CYS A 35 6.77 -3.31 2.89
CA CYS A 35 7.96 -2.63 2.38
C CYS A 35 7.60 -1.54 1.37
N ASN A 36 6.46 -1.65 0.67
CA ASN A 36 5.95 -0.59 -0.19
C ASN A 36 5.56 0.69 0.58
N THR A 37 5.08 0.56 1.82
CA THR A 37 4.77 1.71 2.68
C THR A 37 6.06 2.43 3.10
N LEU A 38 7.09 1.69 3.48
CA LEU A 38 8.42 2.24 3.76
C LEU A 38 9.02 2.92 2.52
N LEU A 39 8.96 2.25 1.38
CA LEU A 39 9.42 2.78 0.10
C LEU A 39 8.69 4.09 -0.24
N ALA A 40 7.37 4.14 -0.10
CA ALA A 40 6.59 5.36 -0.35
C ALA A 40 7.00 6.52 0.56
N GLN A 41 7.30 6.26 1.83
CA GLN A 41 7.81 7.27 2.76
C GLN A 41 9.21 7.76 2.36
N ILE A 42 10.11 6.86 1.98
CA ILE A 42 11.47 7.20 1.52
C ILE A 42 11.41 8.07 0.27
N MET A 43 10.61 7.65 -0.72
CA MET A 43 10.48 8.35 -2.00
C MET A 43 9.92 9.76 -1.83
N LYS A 44 8.90 9.94 -0.97
CA LYS A 44 8.36 11.28 -0.65
C LYS A 44 9.36 12.24 -0.01
N ASN A 45 10.36 11.70 0.70
CA ASN A 45 11.40 12.48 1.39
C ASN A 45 12.72 12.53 0.60
N SER A 46 12.72 12.01 -0.63
CA SER A 46 13.90 11.98 -1.49
C SER A 46 13.98 13.21 -2.41
N ASP A 47 15.03 13.29 -3.22
CA ASP A 47 15.13 14.25 -4.32
C ASP A 47 14.54 13.74 -5.65
N PHE A 48 13.70 12.70 -5.60
CA PHE A 48 12.87 12.28 -6.74
C PHE A 48 11.76 13.31 -6.96
N ASP A 49 11.82 13.99 -8.11
CA ASP A 49 10.83 14.98 -8.50
C ASP A 49 9.98 14.47 -9.67
N TYR A 50 8.66 14.58 -9.51
CA TYR A 50 7.69 14.26 -10.55
C TYR A 50 6.66 15.39 -10.62
N PRO A 51 6.41 15.98 -11.81
CA PRO A 51 5.44 17.04 -11.98
C PRO A 51 4.05 16.61 -11.48
N GLY A 52 3.53 17.30 -10.47
CA GLY A 52 2.19 17.06 -9.92
C GLY A 52 2.12 16.36 -8.56
N LYS A 53 3.24 15.91 -7.98
CA LYS A 53 3.38 15.32 -6.61
C LYS A 53 2.49 14.13 -6.24
N ASP A 54 1.43 13.85 -7.00
CA ASP A 54 0.50 12.74 -6.79
C ASP A 54 0.96 11.51 -7.59
N TYR A 55 1.99 10.85 -7.10
CA TYR A 55 2.48 9.58 -7.62
C TYR A 55 2.49 8.51 -6.54
N TYR A 56 2.48 7.26 -7.00
CA TYR A 56 2.61 6.06 -6.18
C TYR A 56 3.92 5.35 -6.53
N VAL A 57 4.42 4.56 -5.58
CA VAL A 57 5.59 3.70 -5.79
C VAL A 57 5.30 2.31 -5.26
N ARG A 58 5.82 1.30 -5.97
CA ARG A 58 5.68 -0.11 -5.60
C ARG A 58 6.92 -0.88 -6.02
N ILE A 59 7.32 -1.84 -5.21
CA ILE A 59 8.27 -2.89 -5.59
C ILE A 59 7.54 -3.82 -6.56
N GLU A 60 7.99 -3.84 -7.82
CA GLU A 60 7.37 -4.62 -8.88
C GLU A 60 7.92 -6.05 -8.93
N ASP A 61 9.24 -6.18 -8.77
CA ASP A 61 9.92 -7.47 -8.84
C ASP A 61 11.24 -7.46 -8.03
N THR A 62 11.77 -8.64 -7.73
CA THR A 62 13.11 -8.85 -7.18
C THR A 62 13.77 -10.04 -7.89
N THR A 63 14.67 -9.74 -8.82
CA THR A 63 15.33 -10.73 -9.67
C THR A 63 16.84 -10.53 -9.65
N GLY A 64 17.60 -11.62 -9.43
CA GLY A 64 19.07 -11.57 -9.39
C GLY A 64 19.64 -10.67 -8.29
N GLY A 65 18.89 -10.48 -7.19
CA GLY A 65 19.24 -9.54 -6.12
C GLY A 65 18.91 -8.08 -6.44
N THR A 66 18.56 -7.73 -7.68
CA THR A 66 18.08 -6.39 -8.04
C THR A 66 16.61 -6.26 -7.68
N VAL A 67 16.25 -5.18 -6.98
CA VAL A 67 14.85 -4.84 -6.71
C VAL A 67 14.41 -3.83 -7.75
N ILE A 68 13.35 -4.14 -8.48
CA ILE A 68 12.75 -3.27 -9.49
C ILE A 68 11.57 -2.54 -8.86
N ILE A 69 11.57 -1.23 -8.97
CA ILE A 69 10.58 -0.34 -8.37
C ILE A 69 9.93 0.48 -9.50
N LYS A 70 8.61 0.54 -9.48
CA LYS A 70 7.82 1.36 -10.40
C LYS A 70 7.30 2.59 -9.66
N ALA A 71 7.58 3.78 -10.17
CA ALA A 71 6.82 4.99 -9.87
C ALA A 71 5.72 5.17 -10.93
N TYR A 72 4.50 5.44 -10.50
CA TYR A 72 3.34 5.50 -11.40
C TYR A 72 2.25 6.44 -10.91
N VAL A 73 1.44 6.91 -11.83
CA VAL A 73 0.19 7.64 -11.56
C VAL A 73 -1.00 6.77 -11.91
N ARG A 74 -2.15 7.09 -11.31
CA ARG A 74 -3.42 6.41 -11.58
C ARG A 74 -4.37 7.37 -12.27
N ASN A 75 -4.72 7.05 -13.51
CA ASN A 75 -5.63 7.83 -14.32
C ASN A 75 -6.97 7.11 -14.44
N ASN A 76 -8.08 7.84 -14.35
CA ASN A 76 -9.40 7.30 -14.70
C ASN A 76 -9.65 7.58 -16.19
N LEU A 77 -9.70 6.54 -17.02
CA LEU A 77 -10.01 6.68 -18.45
C LEU A 77 -11.51 6.71 -18.74
N SER A 78 -12.36 6.54 -17.72
CA SER A 78 -13.80 6.52 -17.91
C SER A 78 -14.39 7.93 -17.94
N ASP A 79 -15.19 8.19 -18.97
CA ASP A 79 -16.04 9.39 -19.05
C ASP A 79 -17.18 9.37 -18.01
N ASN A 80 -17.45 8.21 -17.40
CA ASN A 80 -18.46 8.06 -16.36
C ASN A 80 -17.82 7.90 -14.96
N PRO A 81 -17.90 8.91 -14.08
CA PRO A 81 -17.29 8.84 -12.75
C PRO A 81 -17.88 7.75 -11.83
N LYS A 82 -19.08 7.24 -12.15
CA LYS A 82 -19.70 6.12 -11.42
C LYS A 82 -19.19 4.74 -11.85
N LYS A 83 -18.43 4.66 -12.95
CA LYS A 83 -17.83 3.44 -13.48
C LYS A 83 -16.36 3.72 -13.81
N PRO A 84 -15.50 3.96 -12.80
CA PRO A 84 -14.12 4.31 -13.05
C PRO A 84 -13.38 3.17 -13.76
N GLN A 85 -12.53 3.54 -14.72
CA GLN A 85 -11.59 2.65 -15.39
C GLN A 85 -10.19 3.13 -15.04
N MET A 86 -9.69 2.67 -13.89
CA MET A 86 -8.39 3.09 -13.38
C MET A 86 -7.27 2.38 -14.15
N VAL A 87 -6.33 3.14 -14.69
CA VAL A 87 -5.12 2.63 -15.33
C VAL A 87 -3.89 3.18 -14.64
N GLU A 88 -2.85 2.36 -14.54
CA GLU A 88 -1.55 2.75 -13.98
C GLU A 88 -0.60 3.15 -15.12
N SER A 89 -0.18 4.41 -15.14
CA SER A 89 0.81 4.91 -16.10
C SER A 89 2.16 5.01 -15.40
N VAL A 90 3.16 4.28 -15.88
CA VAL A 90 4.54 4.36 -15.37
C VAL A 90 5.09 5.74 -15.67
N VAL A 91 5.69 6.38 -14.67
CA VAL A 91 6.34 7.69 -14.83
C VAL A 91 7.85 7.61 -14.61
N SER A 92 8.32 6.61 -13.88
CA SER A 92 9.74 6.34 -13.72
C SER A 92 9.98 4.91 -13.25
N TRP A 93 11.10 4.34 -13.68
CA TRP A 93 11.62 3.08 -13.15
C TRP A 93 12.78 3.38 -12.22
N LEU A 94 12.79 2.69 -11.07
CA LEU A 94 13.87 2.77 -10.10
C LEU A 94 14.38 1.38 -9.76
N ILE A 95 15.64 1.31 -9.34
CA ILE A 95 16.26 0.05 -8.93
C ILE A 95 16.99 0.19 -7.61
N ILE A 96 17.01 -0.89 -6.84
CA ILE A 96 18.02 -1.12 -5.79
C ILE A 96 18.93 -2.22 -6.33
N GLN A 97 20.18 -1.88 -6.57
CA GLN A 97 21.17 -2.82 -7.09
C GLN A 97 21.52 -3.88 -6.03
N PRO A 98 22.09 -5.04 -6.42
CA PRO A 98 22.42 -6.12 -5.49
C PRO A 98 23.34 -5.68 -4.33
N GLN A 99 24.23 -4.71 -4.55
CA GLN A 99 25.10 -4.18 -3.48
C GLN A 99 24.37 -3.36 -2.41
N ARG A 100 23.07 -3.09 -2.56
CA ARG A 100 22.23 -2.39 -1.58
C ARG A 100 22.81 -1.03 -1.15
N ASP A 101 23.26 -0.22 -2.10
CA ASP A 101 23.94 1.03 -1.76
C ASP A 101 23.09 2.30 -1.98
N GLY A 102 21.90 2.15 -2.58
CA GLY A 102 20.88 3.20 -2.69
C GLY A 102 19.75 2.83 -3.64
N ILE A 103 18.87 3.80 -3.89
CA ILE A 103 17.82 3.74 -4.91
C ILE A 103 18.28 4.59 -6.10
N TYR A 104 18.22 4.02 -7.30
CA TYR A 104 18.64 4.65 -8.55
C TYR A 104 17.43 4.85 -9.45
N GLN A 105 17.19 6.07 -9.90
CA GLN A 105 16.24 6.38 -10.95
C GLN A 105 16.88 6.11 -12.31
N SER A 106 16.18 5.37 -13.18
CA SER A 106 16.52 5.29 -14.59
C SER A 106 16.07 6.58 -15.30
N LEU A 107 17.01 7.25 -15.96
CA LEU A 107 16.75 8.49 -16.70
C LEU A 107 16.34 8.21 -18.15
N ASN A 108 16.88 7.13 -18.74
CA ASN A 108 16.65 6.74 -20.12
C ASN A 108 15.99 5.35 -20.22
N ALA A 109 14.90 5.12 -19.49
CA ALA A 109 14.24 3.81 -19.49
C ALA A 109 13.71 3.34 -20.87
N LEU A 110 13.63 4.25 -21.85
CA LEU A 110 13.19 3.96 -23.22
C LEU A 110 14.37 3.78 -24.20
N ASP A 111 15.61 4.09 -23.77
CA ASP A 111 16.82 3.91 -24.58
C ASP A 111 17.73 2.84 -23.93
N PRO A 112 17.64 1.58 -24.41
CA PRO A 112 18.36 0.46 -23.80
C PRO A 112 19.85 0.42 -24.15
N GLU A 113 20.34 1.21 -25.11
CA GLU A 113 21.74 1.18 -25.53
C GLU A 113 22.64 1.91 -24.53
N GLU A 114 22.15 2.99 -23.92
CA GLU A 114 22.87 3.80 -22.94
C GLU A 114 22.02 4.08 -21.69
N PRO A 115 21.89 3.09 -20.78
CA PRO A 115 21.09 3.26 -19.59
C PRO A 115 21.77 4.22 -18.61
N ASP A 116 21.19 5.41 -18.44
CA ASP A 116 21.63 6.40 -17.47
C ASP A 116 20.84 6.28 -16.15
N PHE A 117 21.56 6.38 -15.03
CA PHE A 117 21.02 6.23 -13.69
C PHE A 117 21.45 7.35 -12.76
N LYS A 118 20.47 7.94 -12.08
CA LYS A 118 20.71 8.92 -11.00
C LYS A 118 20.44 8.28 -9.64
N LYS A 119 21.43 8.28 -8.76
CA LYS A 119 21.23 7.90 -7.35
C LYS A 119 20.41 8.96 -6.62
N LEU A 120 19.33 8.53 -5.94
CA LEU A 120 18.52 9.42 -5.14
C LEU A 120 19.19 9.77 -3.81
N LYS A 121 19.02 11.02 -3.39
CA LYS A 121 19.36 11.49 -2.04
C LYS A 121 18.25 11.04 -1.09
N ILE A 122 18.57 10.08 -0.23
CA ILE A 122 17.64 9.49 0.74
C ILE A 122 18.31 9.37 2.11
N ASP A 123 17.49 9.34 3.16
CA ASP A 123 17.99 9.04 4.52
C ASP A 123 18.52 7.60 4.59
N LYS A 124 19.77 7.45 5.02
CA LYS A 124 20.45 6.16 5.08
C LYS A 124 19.77 5.18 6.03
N LYS A 125 19.31 5.66 7.20
CA LYS A 125 18.67 4.79 8.20
C LYS A 125 17.33 4.25 7.71
N ALA A 126 16.54 5.09 7.04
CA ALA A 126 15.30 4.69 6.39
C ALA A 126 15.57 3.67 5.27
N PHE A 127 16.58 3.92 4.44
CA PHE A 127 16.99 2.98 3.40
C PHE A 127 17.43 1.61 3.96
N ASP A 128 18.30 1.60 4.98
CA ASP A 128 18.73 0.35 5.63
C ASP A 128 17.54 -0.43 6.23
N THR A 129 16.53 0.29 6.71
CA THR A 129 15.28 -0.31 7.21
C THR A 129 14.46 -0.94 6.08
N LEU A 130 14.37 -0.26 4.93
CA LEU A 130 13.72 -0.79 3.74
C LEU A 130 14.42 -2.06 3.23
N VAL A 131 15.76 -2.05 3.12
CA VAL A 131 16.53 -3.22 2.67
C VAL A 131 16.26 -4.42 3.57
N LYS A 132 16.33 -4.23 4.90
CA LYS A 132 16.00 -5.29 5.88
C LYS A 132 14.54 -5.76 5.77
N CYS A 133 13.62 -4.92 5.33
CA CYS A 133 12.24 -5.31 5.08
C CYS A 133 12.15 -6.22 3.85
N ILE A 134 12.79 -5.80 2.75
CA ILE A 134 12.78 -6.52 1.47
C ILE A 134 13.43 -7.89 1.62
N ASP A 135 14.61 -7.96 2.22
CA ASP A 135 15.39 -9.21 2.32
C ASP A 135 14.78 -10.23 3.31
N LYS A 136 13.73 -9.86 4.05
CA LYS A 136 12.97 -10.78 4.92
C LYS A 136 11.80 -11.49 4.23
N LYS A 137 11.40 -11.01 3.05
CA LYS A 137 10.35 -11.62 2.23
C LYS A 137 10.96 -12.73 1.38
#